data_AF-A0A6P8YCX5-F1
#
_entry.id   AF-A0A6P8YCX5-F1
#
_cell.length_a   1.000
_cell.length_b   1.000
_cell.length_c   1.000
_cell.angle_alpha   90.00
_cell.angle_beta   90.00
_cell.angle_gamma   90.00
#
_symmetry.space_group_name_H-M   'P 1'
#
loop_
_entity.id
_entity.type
_entity.pdbx_description
1 polymer ?
#
loop_
_entity_poly.entity_id
_entity_poly.type
_entity_poly.pdbx_seq_one_letter_code
_entity_poly.pdbx_strand_id
1 'polypeptide(L)'
;MAGTAGGLAENSGISAVAYVVDLTVEDTASSFDIATVITVEATEAVDVIVLNAKQLDVAKKVVVDGEDKNGVSVRVPVSDVVFHEDREEVEILLGKKLTVGDTYNVTVTATGVLGVPSGEGFIKATYDSGKSWLAAIRSSPTSARMVFPCVDQAGEEADVTLRVWRPATHTAISNAPVINSQVISGGLTVSDTFATIRLAPHQVGLVVAPLKRQSADGDAVVLWGREQAAAATQEDARKYVSTVNALVENLSQVPLAESPLSVVALPGRHVT
;
A
#
# COMPACT_ATOMS: atom_id res chain seq x y z
N MET A 1 -4.56 26.78 -22.36
CA MET A 1 -5.34 25.54 -22.22
C MET A 1 -5.03 25.01 -20.83
N ALA A 2 -5.84 25.41 -19.84
CA ALA A 2 -5.69 24.92 -18.48
C ALA A 2 -6.25 23.50 -18.42
N GLY A 3 -5.39 22.54 -18.07
CA GLY A 3 -5.82 21.16 -17.81
C GLY A 3 -6.66 21.14 -16.54
N THR A 4 -7.92 20.71 -16.68
CA THR A 4 -8.77 20.37 -15.54
C THR A 4 -8.17 19.18 -14.84
N ALA A 5 -7.84 19.33 -13.56
CA ALA A 5 -7.49 18.23 -12.67
C ALA A 5 -8.64 17.21 -12.71
N GLY A 6 -8.32 15.94 -12.99
CA GLY A 6 -9.28 14.84 -12.89
C GLY A 6 -9.87 14.82 -11.48
N GLY A 7 -11.20 14.96 -11.39
CA GLY A 7 -11.91 14.84 -10.13
C GLY A 7 -11.78 13.41 -9.59
N LEU A 8 -11.71 13.28 -8.27
CA LEU A 8 -11.81 12.00 -7.58
C LEU A 8 -13.14 11.34 -7.94
N ALA A 9 -13.16 10.02 -8.16
CA ALA A 9 -14.38 9.27 -8.35
C ALA A 9 -15.31 9.50 -7.15
N GLU A 10 -16.45 10.16 -7.37
CA GLU A 10 -17.46 10.34 -6.32
C GLU A 10 -18.21 9.01 -6.17
N ASN A 11 -17.70 8.13 -5.31
CA ASN A 11 -18.34 6.86 -4.96
C ASN A 11 -19.57 7.09 -4.07
N SER A 12 -20.60 7.76 -4.60
CA SER A 12 -21.87 7.93 -3.91
C SER A 12 -22.57 6.57 -3.84
N GLY A 13 -22.47 5.89 -2.69
CA GLY A 13 -23.24 4.65 -2.42
C GLY A 13 -22.46 3.47 -1.84
N ILE A 14 -21.13 3.58 -1.69
CA ILE A 14 -20.30 2.61 -0.96
C ILE A 14 -19.30 3.33 -0.06
N SER A 15 -18.93 2.72 1.07
CA SER A 15 -17.82 3.16 1.94
C SER A 15 -16.86 2.00 2.18
N ALA A 16 -15.54 2.28 2.16
CA ALA A 16 -14.52 1.25 2.37
C ALA A 16 -14.29 1.03 3.86
N VAL A 17 -14.38 -0.23 4.29
CA VAL A 17 -14.23 -0.65 5.69
C VAL A 17 -12.85 -1.26 5.93
N ALA A 18 -12.37 -2.08 4.99
CA ALA A 18 -11.08 -2.74 5.11
C ALA A 18 -10.43 -3.01 3.74
N TYR A 19 -9.10 -3.13 3.76
CA TYR A 19 -8.26 -3.51 2.64
C TYR A 19 -7.33 -4.64 3.05
N VAL A 20 -7.28 -5.70 2.24
CA VAL A 20 -6.18 -6.66 2.25
C VAL A 20 -5.42 -6.49 0.94
N VAL A 21 -4.17 -6.05 1.05
CA VAL A 21 -3.30 -5.71 -0.08
C VAL A 21 -2.18 -6.75 -0.14
N ASP A 22 -2.26 -7.64 -1.12
CA ASP A 22 -1.28 -8.69 -1.38
C ASP A 22 -0.38 -8.25 -2.55
N LEU A 23 0.86 -7.84 -2.23
CA LEU A 23 1.81 -7.25 -3.18
C LEU A 23 2.99 -8.18 -3.43
N THR A 24 3.28 -8.45 -4.71
CA THR A 24 4.45 -9.22 -5.12
C THR A 24 5.45 -8.33 -5.83
N VAL A 25 6.69 -8.32 -5.32
CA VAL A 25 7.81 -7.59 -5.92
C VAL A 25 8.93 -8.59 -6.17
N GLU A 26 9.28 -8.80 -7.43
CA GLU A 26 10.34 -9.71 -7.81
C GLU A 26 11.66 -8.97 -8.06
N ASP A 27 12.78 -9.71 -7.95
CA ASP A 27 14.09 -9.19 -8.29
C ASP A 27 14.15 -8.84 -9.78
N THR A 28 14.78 -7.72 -10.12
CA THR A 28 14.87 -7.14 -11.47
C THR A 28 13.57 -6.68 -12.13
N ALA A 29 12.39 -6.90 -11.53
CA ALA A 29 11.11 -6.59 -12.15
C ALA A 29 10.94 -5.09 -12.48
N SER A 30 10.43 -4.79 -13.68
CA SER A 30 9.94 -3.46 -14.07
C SER A 30 8.47 -3.24 -13.68
N SER A 31 7.85 -4.26 -13.10
CA SER A 31 6.46 -4.30 -12.70
C SER A 31 6.30 -4.92 -11.32
N PHE A 32 5.11 -4.81 -10.76
CA PHE A 32 4.69 -5.50 -9.55
C PHE A 32 3.29 -6.07 -9.79
N ASP A 33 3.01 -7.20 -9.16
CA ASP A 33 1.67 -7.77 -9.15
C ASP A 33 0.98 -7.43 -7.85
N ILE A 34 -0.32 -7.16 -7.94
CA ILE A 34 -1.14 -6.80 -6.81
C ILE A 34 -2.49 -7.54 -6.85
N ALA A 35 -2.86 -8.12 -5.72
CA ALA A 35 -4.22 -8.53 -5.45
C ALA A 35 -4.75 -7.69 -4.28
N THR A 36 -5.95 -7.15 -4.42
CA THR A 36 -6.59 -6.32 -3.40
C THR A 36 -7.97 -6.83 -3.14
N VAL A 37 -8.25 -7.14 -1.87
CA VAL A 37 -9.60 -7.37 -1.37
C VAL A 37 -10.04 -6.10 -0.66
N ILE A 38 -11.08 -5.46 -1.19
CA ILE A 38 -11.68 -4.27 -0.61
C ILE A 38 -13.00 -4.67 0.02
N THR A 39 -13.10 -4.59 1.33
CA THR A 39 -14.37 -4.75 2.05
C THR A 39 -15.09 -3.41 2.01
N VAL A 40 -16.25 -3.37 1.38
CA VAL A 40 -17.11 -2.19 1.26
C VAL A 40 -18.46 -2.43 1.91
N GLU A 41 -18.99 -1.40 2.57
CA GLU A 41 -20.38 -1.34 3.01
C GLU A 41 -21.20 -0.57 1.98
N ALA A 42 -22.34 -1.11 1.55
CA ALA A 42 -23.24 -0.42 0.65
C ALA A 42 -24.10 0.59 1.41
N THR A 43 -23.92 1.88 1.15
CA THR A 43 -24.72 2.96 1.75
C THR A 43 -25.97 3.28 0.92
N GLU A 44 -25.98 2.88 -0.37
CA GLU A 44 -27.10 2.98 -1.29
C GLU A 44 -27.27 1.72 -2.15
N ALA A 45 -28.35 1.66 -2.93
CA ALA A 45 -28.61 0.55 -3.85
C ALA A 45 -27.80 0.70 -5.15
N VAL A 46 -26.54 0.24 -5.12
CA VAL A 46 -25.54 0.44 -6.18
C VAL A 46 -25.49 -0.74 -7.15
N ASP A 47 -25.45 -0.48 -8.46
CA ASP A 47 -25.23 -1.47 -9.54
C ASP A 47 -23.84 -1.32 -10.21
N VAL A 48 -23.07 -0.30 -9.87
CA VAL A 48 -21.71 -0.08 -10.38
C VAL A 48 -20.78 0.32 -9.24
N ILE A 49 -19.71 -0.45 -9.01
CA ILE A 49 -18.64 -0.09 -8.08
C ILE A 49 -17.56 0.65 -8.86
N VAL A 50 -17.16 1.84 -8.43
CA VAL A 50 -16.07 2.60 -9.04
C VAL A 50 -14.85 2.56 -8.11
N LEU A 51 -13.68 2.24 -8.64
CA LEU A 51 -12.43 2.30 -7.88
C LEU A 51 -11.46 3.22 -8.61
N ASN A 52 -10.66 3.99 -7.87
CA ASN A 52 -9.59 4.78 -8.44
C ASN A 52 -8.44 3.83 -8.79
N ALA A 53 -7.98 3.88 -10.04
CA ALA A 53 -6.87 3.08 -10.55
C ALA A 53 -6.17 3.83 -11.68
N LYS A 54 -4.86 4.02 -11.58
CA LYS A 54 -4.04 4.77 -12.54
C LYS A 54 -2.81 3.98 -12.90
N GLN A 55 -2.50 3.83 -14.18
CA GLN A 55 -1.30 3.09 -14.63
C GLN A 55 -1.22 1.66 -14.07
N LEU A 56 -2.38 1.03 -13.92
CA LEU A 56 -2.55 -0.37 -13.53
C LEU A 56 -3.24 -1.12 -14.68
N ASP A 57 -2.73 -2.29 -15.02
CA ASP A 57 -3.42 -3.25 -15.88
C ASP A 57 -4.33 -4.11 -15.00
N VAL A 58 -5.60 -3.68 -14.87
CA VAL A 58 -6.59 -4.36 -14.02
C VAL A 58 -7.19 -5.55 -14.75
N ALA A 59 -7.11 -6.73 -14.15
CA ALA A 59 -7.68 -7.93 -14.72
C ALA A 59 -9.21 -7.83 -14.81
N LYS A 60 -9.78 -8.27 -15.93
CA LYS A 60 -11.24 -8.33 -16.13
C LYS A 60 -11.95 -9.27 -15.16
N LYS A 61 -11.22 -10.23 -14.58
CA LYS A 61 -11.77 -11.18 -13.61
C LYS A 61 -11.79 -10.54 -12.22
N VAL A 62 -12.83 -9.77 -11.97
CA VAL A 62 -13.17 -9.24 -10.63
C VAL A 62 -14.17 -10.18 -9.96
N VAL A 63 -14.03 -10.35 -8.65
CA VAL A 63 -14.95 -11.14 -7.83
C VAL A 63 -15.60 -10.24 -6.80
N VAL A 64 -16.93 -10.31 -6.68
CA VAL A 64 -17.70 -9.61 -5.65
C VAL A 64 -18.50 -10.65 -4.88
N ASP A 65 -18.09 -10.88 -3.64
CA ASP A 65 -18.78 -11.76 -2.71
C ASP A 65 -19.16 -10.92 -1.48
N GLY A 66 -20.39 -11.04 -1.00
CA GLY A 66 -20.86 -10.32 0.17
C GLY A 66 -21.44 -11.22 1.24
N GLU A 67 -21.88 -10.59 2.30
CA GLU A 67 -22.53 -11.21 3.45
C GLU A 67 -23.80 -10.41 3.75
N ASP A 68 -24.94 -11.09 3.79
CA ASP A 68 -26.19 -10.44 4.17
C ASP A 68 -26.20 -10.12 5.69
N LYS A 69 -27.18 -9.34 6.15
CA LYS A 69 -27.32 -8.99 7.58
C LYS A 69 -27.44 -10.18 8.54
N ASN A 70 -27.70 -11.38 8.03
CA ASN A 70 -27.81 -12.61 8.81
C ASN A 70 -26.54 -13.46 8.77
N GLY A 71 -25.48 -12.98 8.11
CA GLY A 71 -24.21 -13.69 7.98
C GLY A 71 -24.16 -14.67 6.82
N VAL A 72 -25.10 -14.62 5.88
CA VAL A 72 -25.18 -15.56 4.76
C VAL A 72 -24.34 -15.03 3.59
N SER A 73 -23.40 -15.85 3.10
CA SER A 73 -22.58 -15.50 1.94
C SER A 73 -23.43 -15.37 0.67
N VAL A 74 -23.27 -14.26 -0.05
CA VAL A 74 -23.96 -13.94 -1.29
C VAL A 74 -22.94 -13.63 -2.37
N ARG A 75 -22.95 -14.36 -3.48
CA ARG A 75 -22.14 -13.99 -4.66
C ARG A 75 -22.89 -12.99 -5.53
N VAL A 76 -22.27 -11.85 -5.84
CA VAL A 76 -22.81 -10.85 -6.75
C VAL A 76 -22.21 -11.10 -8.14
N PRO A 77 -23.02 -11.40 -9.17
CA PRO A 77 -22.50 -11.55 -10.53
C PRO A 77 -21.85 -10.24 -10.99
N VAL A 78 -20.68 -10.32 -11.63
CA VAL A 78 -20.04 -9.19 -12.31
C VAL A 78 -20.37 -9.31 -13.79
N SER A 79 -21.03 -8.30 -14.34
CA SER A 79 -21.46 -8.22 -15.73
C SER A 79 -20.32 -7.79 -16.65
N ASP A 80 -19.54 -6.78 -16.25
CA ASP A 80 -18.39 -6.29 -16.99
C ASP A 80 -17.43 -5.50 -16.08
N VAL A 81 -16.20 -5.28 -16.56
CA VAL A 81 -15.18 -4.45 -15.91
C VAL A 81 -14.61 -3.50 -16.96
N VAL A 82 -14.80 -2.20 -16.75
CA VAL A 82 -14.44 -1.14 -17.72
C VAL A 82 -13.41 -0.22 -17.10
N PHE A 83 -12.28 -0.06 -17.77
CA PHE A 83 -11.23 0.86 -17.34
C PHE A 83 -11.34 2.19 -18.10
N HIS A 84 -11.35 3.29 -17.36
CA HIS A 84 -11.44 4.66 -17.87
C HIS A 84 -10.14 5.40 -17.57
N GLU A 85 -9.20 5.36 -18.51
CA GLU A 85 -7.86 5.93 -18.35
C GLU A 85 -7.88 7.46 -18.15
N ASP A 86 -8.83 8.14 -18.79
CA ASP A 86 -9.04 9.59 -18.70
C ASP A 86 -9.53 10.05 -17.32
N ARG A 87 -10.26 9.18 -16.63
CA ARG A 87 -10.76 9.41 -15.27
C ARG A 87 -9.91 8.76 -14.18
N GLU A 88 -8.95 7.91 -14.56
CA GLU A 88 -8.16 7.09 -13.63
C GLU A 88 -9.05 6.21 -12.75
N GLU A 89 -10.04 5.57 -13.37
CA GLU A 89 -11.10 4.80 -12.72
C GLU A 89 -11.27 3.42 -13.34
N VAL A 90 -11.69 2.45 -12.54
CA VAL A 90 -12.25 1.18 -12.99
C VAL A 90 -13.69 1.05 -12.50
N GLU A 91 -14.60 0.82 -13.44
CA GLU A 91 -16.02 0.55 -13.18
C GLU A 91 -16.27 -0.96 -13.22
N ILE A 92 -16.84 -1.50 -12.15
CA ILE A 92 -17.24 -2.90 -12.02
C ILE A 92 -18.76 -2.94 -12.09
N LEU A 93 -19.29 -3.38 -13.23
CA LEU A 93 -20.74 -3.45 -13.48
C LEU A 93 -21.28 -4.72 -12.84
N LEU A 94 -22.30 -4.59 -11.99
CA LEU A 94 -22.89 -5.70 -11.27
C LEU A 94 -24.13 -6.24 -12.00
N GLY A 95 -24.32 -7.56 -11.98
CA GLY A 95 -25.54 -8.22 -12.46
C GLY A 95 -26.70 -8.14 -11.47
N LYS A 96 -26.43 -7.67 -10.25
CA LYS A 96 -27.41 -7.45 -9.19
C LYS A 96 -26.97 -6.25 -8.34
N LYS A 97 -27.91 -5.38 -7.97
CA LYS A 97 -27.65 -4.26 -7.04
C LYS A 97 -27.20 -4.77 -5.68
N LEU A 98 -26.26 -4.04 -5.08
CA LEU A 98 -25.91 -4.18 -3.68
C LEU A 98 -27.09 -3.79 -2.79
N THR A 99 -27.28 -4.51 -1.70
CA THR A 99 -28.30 -4.22 -0.69
C THR A 99 -27.72 -3.26 0.34
N VAL A 100 -28.47 -2.21 0.68
CA VAL A 100 -28.07 -1.20 1.67
C VAL A 100 -27.83 -1.81 3.06
N GLY A 101 -26.67 -1.52 3.62
CA GLY A 101 -26.19 -1.98 4.93
C GLY A 101 -25.63 -3.39 4.95
N ASP A 102 -25.49 -4.05 3.79
CA ASP A 102 -24.73 -5.30 3.65
C ASP A 102 -23.27 -4.98 3.31
N THR A 103 -22.37 -5.91 3.62
CA THR A 103 -20.94 -5.79 3.32
C THR A 103 -20.51 -6.71 2.19
N TYR A 104 -19.55 -6.25 1.38
CA TYR A 104 -19.07 -6.93 0.19
C TYR A 104 -17.54 -6.88 0.11
N ASN A 105 -16.93 -8.01 -0.20
CA ASN A 105 -15.53 -8.14 -0.58
C ASN A 105 -15.39 -8.06 -2.10
N VAL A 106 -14.78 -6.99 -2.57
CA VAL A 106 -14.41 -6.77 -3.97
C VAL A 106 -12.96 -7.20 -4.14
N THR A 107 -12.73 -8.34 -4.80
CA THR A 107 -11.39 -8.85 -5.11
C THR A 107 -10.98 -8.43 -6.51
N VAL A 108 -9.92 -7.63 -6.58
CA VAL A 108 -9.34 -7.11 -7.82
C VAL A 108 -7.89 -7.57 -7.91
N THR A 109 -7.46 -7.96 -9.11
CA THR A 109 -6.06 -8.26 -9.40
C THR A 109 -5.57 -7.32 -10.50
N ALA A 110 -4.33 -6.85 -10.39
CA ALA A 110 -3.74 -5.97 -11.37
C ALA A 110 -2.21 -6.15 -11.42
N THR A 111 -1.62 -5.66 -12.49
CA THR A 111 -0.17 -5.48 -12.61
C THR A 111 0.12 -3.98 -12.78
N GLY A 112 1.08 -3.46 -12.03
CA GLY A 112 1.51 -2.06 -12.14
C GLY A 112 2.97 -1.94 -12.55
N VAL A 113 3.39 -0.72 -12.93
CA VAL A 113 4.77 -0.43 -13.34
C VAL A 113 5.58 0.10 -12.17
N LEU A 114 6.77 -0.47 -11.94
CA LEU A 114 7.74 0.03 -10.97
C LEU A 114 8.57 1.17 -11.57
N GLY A 115 8.67 2.29 -10.85
CA GLY A 115 9.58 3.38 -11.21
C GLY A 115 9.11 4.25 -12.38
N VAL A 116 7.82 4.60 -12.39
CA VAL A 116 7.26 5.53 -13.36
C VAL A 116 8.00 6.89 -13.33
N PRO A 117 8.15 7.60 -14.48
CA PRO A 117 9.00 8.79 -14.56
C PRO A 117 8.64 9.91 -13.57
N SER A 118 7.36 10.09 -13.26
CA SER A 118 6.85 11.08 -12.30
C SER A 118 7.42 10.90 -10.89
N GLY A 119 7.87 9.69 -10.53
CA GLY A 119 8.32 9.37 -9.19
C GLY A 119 7.17 9.27 -8.17
N GLU A 120 5.94 9.05 -8.63
CA GLU A 120 4.75 8.82 -7.81
C GLU A 120 4.37 7.33 -7.81
N GLY A 121 3.50 6.92 -6.89
CA GLY A 121 3.05 5.52 -6.81
C GLY A 121 4.18 4.63 -6.31
N PHE A 122 4.41 3.50 -6.99
CA PHE A 122 5.48 2.58 -6.60
C PHE A 122 6.79 2.92 -7.31
N ILE A 123 7.66 3.67 -6.63
CA ILE A 123 8.94 4.08 -7.19
C ILE A 123 9.98 2.97 -7.08
N LYS A 124 10.91 2.94 -8.03
CA LYS A 124 12.10 2.08 -8.01
C LYS A 124 13.34 2.94 -8.17
N ALA A 125 14.38 2.65 -7.41
CA ALA A 125 15.69 3.25 -7.56
C ALA A 125 16.76 2.17 -7.58
N THR A 126 17.80 2.38 -8.38
CA THR A 126 18.99 1.52 -8.43
C THR A 126 20.21 2.28 -7.96
N TYR A 127 21.16 1.57 -7.36
CA TYR A 127 22.42 2.12 -6.86
C TYR A 127 23.54 1.07 -6.98
N ASP A 128 24.75 1.42 -6.55
CA ASP A 128 25.95 0.58 -6.69
C ASP A 128 26.20 0.13 -8.15
N SER A 129 26.11 1.08 -9.09
CA SER A 129 26.22 0.80 -10.54
C SER A 129 25.16 -0.18 -11.06
N GLY A 130 23.95 -0.16 -10.49
CA GLY A 130 22.83 -1.00 -10.91
C GLY A 130 22.78 -2.39 -10.27
N LYS A 131 23.71 -2.69 -9.34
CA LYS A 131 23.75 -3.98 -8.64
C LYS A 131 22.71 -4.12 -7.54
N SER A 132 22.29 -3.00 -6.97
CA SER A 132 21.34 -2.95 -5.86
C SER A 132 20.13 -2.13 -6.27
N TRP A 133 18.96 -2.51 -5.80
CA TRP A 133 17.73 -1.76 -6.03
C TRP A 133 16.92 -1.62 -4.75
N LEU A 134 15.99 -0.68 -4.78
CA LEU A 134 14.93 -0.54 -3.80
C LEU A 134 13.64 -0.17 -4.51
N ALA A 135 12.52 -0.52 -3.91
CA ALA A 135 11.23 0.00 -4.28
C ALA A 135 10.55 0.63 -3.06
N ALA A 136 9.83 1.72 -3.26
CA ALA A 136 9.10 2.40 -2.20
C ALA A 136 7.76 2.96 -2.70
N ILE A 137 6.72 2.88 -1.87
CA ILE A 137 5.45 3.53 -2.17
C ILE A 137 5.55 5.01 -1.79
N ARG A 138 5.23 5.87 -2.76
CA ARG A 138 4.97 7.30 -2.62
C ARG A 138 3.53 7.56 -3.04
N SER A 139 2.58 7.25 -2.16
CA SER A 139 1.13 7.30 -2.39
C SER A 139 0.50 8.66 -2.13
N SER A 140 1.15 9.54 -1.36
CA SER A 140 0.57 10.83 -0.97
C SER A 140 0.83 11.92 -2.03
N PRO A 141 -0.16 12.77 -2.36
CA PRO A 141 -1.52 12.82 -1.78
C PRO A 141 -2.55 11.91 -2.47
N THR A 142 -2.36 11.55 -3.74
CA THR A 142 -3.41 10.88 -4.56
C THR A 142 -2.90 9.69 -5.35
N SER A 143 -1.65 9.27 -5.13
CA SER A 143 -0.96 8.24 -5.92
C SER A 143 -1.16 6.82 -5.37
N ALA A 144 -2.01 6.61 -4.35
CA ALA A 144 -2.41 5.26 -3.90
C ALA A 144 -3.02 4.42 -5.03
N ARG A 145 -3.84 5.06 -5.86
CA ARG A 145 -4.44 4.50 -7.10
C ARG A 145 -3.42 3.96 -8.11
N MET A 146 -2.14 4.34 -7.98
CA MET A 146 -1.04 3.85 -8.82
C MET A 146 -0.38 2.58 -8.28
N VAL A 147 -0.79 2.14 -7.09
CA VAL A 147 -0.25 0.94 -6.43
C VAL A 147 -1.33 -0.13 -6.32
N PHE A 148 -2.53 0.24 -5.89
CA PHE A 148 -3.65 -0.68 -5.82
C PHE A 148 -4.96 0.06 -6.13
N PRO A 149 -5.95 -0.62 -6.73
CA PRO A 149 -7.29 -0.04 -6.90
C PRO A 149 -7.90 0.28 -5.53
N CYS A 150 -8.41 1.50 -5.34
CA CYS A 150 -8.92 1.92 -4.03
C CYS A 150 -10.14 2.85 -4.12
N VAL A 151 -10.92 2.88 -3.03
CA VAL A 151 -11.94 3.91 -2.82
C VAL A 151 -11.24 5.13 -2.24
N ASP A 152 -10.94 6.12 -3.07
CA ASP A 152 -10.22 7.34 -2.68
C ASP A 152 -11.21 8.45 -2.30
N GLN A 153 -11.93 8.26 -1.20
CA GLN A 153 -12.75 9.29 -0.59
C GLN A 153 -11.88 10.11 0.37
N ALA A 154 -11.91 11.44 0.24
CA ALA A 154 -11.04 12.33 1.00
C ALA A 154 -11.25 12.16 2.52
N GLY A 155 -10.24 11.61 3.20
CA GLY A 155 -10.22 11.48 4.66
C GLY A 155 -10.90 10.23 5.22
N GLU A 156 -11.38 9.30 4.38
CA GLU A 156 -11.90 8.02 4.89
C GLU A 156 -10.76 7.05 5.23
N GLU A 157 -10.67 6.67 6.50
CA GLU A 157 -9.76 5.65 6.99
C GLU A 157 -10.43 4.28 7.08
N ALA A 158 -9.71 3.25 6.65
CA ALA A 158 -10.13 1.86 6.69
C ALA A 158 -9.05 0.99 7.35
N ASP A 159 -9.42 -0.21 7.77
CA ASP A 159 -8.47 -1.19 8.29
C ASP A 159 -7.62 -1.75 7.14
N VAL A 160 -6.29 -1.57 7.18
CA VAL A 160 -5.39 -2.02 6.12
C VAL A 160 -4.48 -3.12 6.63
N THR A 161 -4.50 -4.25 5.94
CA THR A 161 -3.57 -5.37 6.11
C THR A 161 -2.72 -5.52 4.87
N LEU A 162 -1.41 -5.34 5.01
CA LEU A 162 -0.46 -5.50 3.91
C LEU A 162 0.22 -6.87 4.00
N ARG A 163 0.33 -7.55 2.86
CA ARG A 163 1.17 -8.74 2.70
C ARG A 163 2.11 -8.52 1.53
N VAL A 164 3.38 -8.86 1.73
CA VAL A 164 4.42 -8.57 0.75
C VAL A 164 5.23 -9.83 0.48
N TRP A 165 5.24 -10.23 -0.79
CA TRP A 165 6.16 -11.22 -1.33
C TRP A 165 7.35 -10.49 -1.92
N ARG A 166 8.50 -10.66 -1.29
CA ARG A 166 9.75 -9.98 -1.67
C ARG A 166 10.92 -10.96 -1.77
N PRO A 167 12.03 -10.60 -2.43
CA PRO A 167 13.23 -11.43 -2.40
C PRO A 167 13.77 -11.58 -0.97
N ALA A 168 14.31 -12.75 -0.65
CA ALA A 168 14.89 -13.03 0.66
C ALA A 168 16.09 -12.13 1.00
N THR A 169 16.74 -11.54 -0.01
CA THR A 169 17.84 -10.58 0.14
C THR A 169 17.37 -9.18 0.54
N HIS A 170 16.08 -8.89 0.43
CA HIS A 170 15.48 -7.60 0.74
C HIS A 170 14.75 -7.65 2.08
N THR A 171 14.43 -6.49 2.65
CA THR A 171 13.56 -6.33 3.82
C THR A 171 12.36 -5.47 3.44
N ALA A 172 11.18 -5.80 3.95
CA ALA A 172 9.96 -5.02 3.79
C ALA A 172 9.69 -4.20 5.07
N ILE A 173 9.41 -2.91 4.91
CA ILE A 173 9.14 -1.95 6.00
C ILE A 173 7.87 -1.19 5.66
N SER A 174 6.87 -1.17 6.54
CA SER A 174 5.57 -0.50 6.31
C SER A 174 5.13 0.29 7.55
N ASN A 175 3.90 0.81 7.55
CA ASN A 175 3.32 1.59 8.66
C ASN A 175 3.16 0.76 9.95
N ALA A 176 2.95 -0.54 9.81
CA ALA A 176 2.72 -1.48 10.91
C ALA A 176 3.90 -2.45 11.07
N PRO A 177 4.06 -3.11 12.24
CA PRO A 177 5.07 -4.15 12.43
C PRO A 177 4.72 -5.45 11.66
N VAL A 178 5.74 -6.23 11.30
CA VAL A 178 5.56 -7.58 10.75
C VAL A 178 5.11 -8.53 11.86
N ILE A 179 3.98 -9.22 11.67
CA ILE A 179 3.41 -10.19 12.61
C ILE A 179 3.64 -11.64 12.19
N ASN A 180 3.94 -11.88 10.92
CA ASN A 180 4.28 -13.19 10.38
C ASN A 180 5.24 -13.01 9.19
N SER A 181 6.27 -13.85 9.13
CA SER A 181 7.25 -13.85 8.04
C SER A 181 7.63 -15.29 7.71
N GLN A 182 7.44 -15.67 6.45
CA GLN A 182 7.66 -17.05 6.00
C GLN A 182 8.57 -17.09 4.78
N VAL A 183 9.64 -17.87 4.87
CA VAL A 183 10.51 -18.16 3.74
C VAL A 183 9.87 -19.24 2.88
N ILE A 184 9.67 -18.96 1.60
CA ILE A 184 9.02 -19.84 0.64
C ILE A 184 9.88 -20.01 -0.62
N SER A 185 9.36 -20.75 -1.61
CA SER A 185 10.01 -20.93 -2.93
C SER A 185 11.47 -21.39 -2.84
N GLY A 186 11.74 -22.34 -1.95
CA GLY A 186 13.09 -22.90 -1.77
C GLY A 186 14.11 -21.91 -1.16
N GLY A 187 13.67 -20.83 -0.51
CA GLY A 187 14.56 -19.86 0.12
C GLY A 187 14.71 -18.53 -0.62
N LEU A 188 14.06 -18.38 -1.77
CA LEU A 188 14.25 -17.22 -2.65
C LEU A 188 13.31 -16.05 -2.32
N THR A 189 12.12 -16.36 -1.79
CA THR A 189 11.07 -15.39 -1.54
C THR A 189 10.67 -15.43 -0.06
N VAL A 190 10.35 -14.28 0.50
CA VAL A 190 9.76 -14.17 1.83
C VAL A 190 8.38 -13.53 1.70
N SER A 191 7.41 -14.14 2.36
CA SER A 191 6.05 -13.64 2.54
C SER A 191 5.94 -12.98 3.91
N ASP A 192 5.94 -11.65 3.95
CA ASP A 192 5.70 -10.87 5.16
C ASP A 192 4.21 -10.51 5.29
N THR A 193 3.66 -10.60 6.48
CA THR A 193 2.32 -10.10 6.82
C THR A 193 2.48 -9.06 7.93
N PHE A 194 1.98 -7.85 7.66
CA PHE A 194 2.00 -6.73 8.59
C PHE A 194 0.73 -6.73 9.45
N ALA A 195 0.83 -6.21 10.68
CA ALA A 195 -0.35 -6.00 11.52
C ALA A 195 -1.34 -5.06 10.83
N THR A 196 -2.63 -5.29 11.09
CA THR A 196 -3.68 -4.40 10.61
C THR A 196 -3.60 -3.06 11.33
N ILE A 197 -3.66 -1.97 10.56
CA ILE A 197 -3.69 -0.61 11.07
C ILE A 197 -4.75 0.19 10.33
N ARG A 198 -5.37 1.14 11.02
CA ARG A 198 -6.37 2.03 10.43
C ARG A 198 -5.70 3.24 9.78
N LEU A 199 -5.87 3.41 8.48
CA LEU A 199 -5.32 4.54 7.70
C LEU A 199 -6.09 4.73 6.38
N ALA A 200 -5.96 5.92 5.80
CA ALA A 200 -6.49 6.21 4.46
C ALA A 200 -5.53 5.66 3.37
N PRO A 201 -6.02 5.30 2.15
CA PRO A 201 -5.18 4.71 1.11
C PRO A 201 -3.92 5.51 0.76
N HIS A 202 -4.01 6.84 0.75
CA HIS A 202 -2.86 7.73 0.47
C HIS A 202 -1.78 7.74 1.56
N GLN A 203 -2.05 7.19 2.75
CA GLN A 203 -1.10 7.06 3.86
C GLN A 203 -0.35 5.72 3.87
N VAL A 204 -0.70 4.78 2.98
CA VAL A 204 -0.01 3.49 2.86
C VAL A 204 1.45 3.70 2.45
N GLY A 205 2.37 3.27 3.30
CA GLY A 205 3.81 3.26 3.06
C GLY A 205 4.36 1.84 2.99
N LEU A 206 5.26 1.61 2.05
CA LEU A 206 6.06 0.39 1.98
C LEU A 206 7.43 0.72 1.39
N VAL A 207 8.47 0.12 1.95
CA VAL A 207 9.80 0.06 1.35
C VAL A 207 10.23 -1.40 1.26
N VAL A 208 10.67 -1.83 0.08
CA VAL A 208 11.33 -3.12 -0.17
C VAL A 208 12.74 -2.83 -0.64
N ALA A 209 13.74 -3.14 0.20
CA ALA A 209 15.12 -2.77 -0.06
C ALA A 209 16.09 -3.69 0.71
N PRO A 210 17.35 -3.89 0.27
CA PRO A 210 18.35 -4.66 1.00
C PRO A 210 18.96 -3.80 2.13
N LEU A 211 18.10 -3.32 3.02
CA LEU A 211 18.46 -2.51 4.18
C LEU A 211 18.59 -3.38 5.43
N LYS A 212 19.38 -2.88 6.37
CA LYS A 212 19.55 -3.47 7.69
C LYS A 212 19.11 -2.47 8.74
N ARG A 213 18.62 -3.00 9.86
CA ARG A 213 18.37 -2.23 11.07
C ARG A 213 19.70 -1.67 11.59
N GLN A 214 19.71 -0.37 11.86
CA GLN A 214 20.86 0.39 12.35
C GLN A 214 20.67 0.83 13.80
N SER A 215 19.47 0.69 14.38
CA SER A 215 19.14 0.98 15.78
C SER A 215 19.20 -0.28 16.65
N ALA A 216 19.18 -0.14 17.98
CA ALA A 216 19.15 -1.28 18.90
C ALA A 216 17.75 -1.89 18.99
N ASP A 217 17.66 -3.15 19.41
CA ASP A 217 16.39 -3.81 19.71
C ASP A 217 15.67 -3.12 20.88
N GLY A 218 14.36 -2.94 20.75
CA GLY A 218 13.54 -2.22 21.73
C GLY A 218 13.50 -0.69 21.56
N ASP A 219 14.30 -0.10 20.66
CA ASP A 219 14.23 1.33 20.38
C ASP A 219 12.85 1.73 19.82
N ALA A 220 12.26 2.80 20.38
CA ALA A 220 10.99 3.36 19.92
C ALA A 220 11.04 3.93 18.49
N VAL A 221 12.26 4.20 17.98
CA VAL A 221 12.48 4.48 16.56
C VAL A 221 13.46 3.49 15.98
N VAL A 222 13.07 2.93 14.84
CA VAL A 222 13.86 1.95 14.11
C VAL A 222 14.48 2.63 12.90
N LEU A 223 15.81 2.65 12.87
CA LEU A 223 16.57 3.22 11.77
C LEU A 223 16.90 2.13 10.76
N TRP A 224 16.56 2.37 9.49
CA TRP A 224 16.86 1.47 8.39
C TRP A 224 17.82 2.13 7.42
N GLY A 225 18.91 1.44 7.12
CA GLY A 225 19.96 1.95 6.25
C GLY A 225 20.77 0.84 5.60
N ARG A 226 21.61 1.22 4.63
CA ARG A 226 22.55 0.31 3.98
C ARG A 226 23.54 -0.23 5.00
N GLU A 227 23.95 -1.48 4.84
CA GLU A 227 24.95 -2.11 5.70
C GLU A 227 26.30 -1.35 5.70
N GLN A 228 26.67 -0.74 4.57
CA GLN A 228 27.90 0.05 4.43
C GLN A 228 27.78 1.50 4.93
N ALA A 229 26.67 1.89 5.57
CA ALA A 229 26.54 3.24 6.13
C ALA A 229 27.59 3.45 7.24
N ALA A 230 28.30 4.59 7.20
CA ALA A 230 29.38 4.88 8.15
C ALA A 230 28.88 4.88 9.61
N ALA A 231 29.66 4.28 10.51
CA ALA A 231 29.30 4.17 11.93
C ALA A 231 29.00 5.53 12.58
N ALA A 232 29.75 6.58 12.22
CA ALA A 232 29.51 7.95 12.69
C ALA A 232 28.11 8.46 12.27
N THR A 233 27.67 8.16 11.05
CA THR A 233 26.32 8.52 10.58
C THR A 233 25.22 7.77 11.34
N GLN A 234 25.50 6.54 11.79
CA GLN A 234 24.56 5.77 12.62
C GLN A 234 24.43 6.39 14.02
N GLU A 235 25.54 6.79 14.63
CA GLU A 235 25.56 7.45 15.94
C GLU A 235 24.83 8.80 15.92
N ASP A 236 25.10 9.63 14.91
CA ASP A 236 24.41 10.91 14.72
C ASP A 236 22.90 10.71 14.50
N ALA A 237 22.50 9.77 13.64
CA ALA A 237 21.10 9.48 13.38
C ALA A 237 20.37 9.04 14.66
N ARG A 238 20.97 8.16 15.47
CA ARG A 238 20.42 7.74 16.77
C ARG A 238 20.23 8.93 17.71
N LYS A 239 21.19 9.85 17.77
CA LYS A 239 21.14 11.05 18.61
C LYS A 239 20.02 12.02 18.20
N TYR A 240 19.85 12.27 16.90
CA TYR A 240 18.78 13.16 16.43
C TYR A 240 17.40 12.57 16.68
N VAL A 241 17.25 11.29 16.39
CA VAL A 241 15.99 10.56 16.58
C VAL A 241 15.56 10.51 18.04
N SER A 242 16.48 10.23 18.97
CA SER A 242 16.15 10.27 20.40
C SER A 242 15.72 11.65 20.85
N THR A 243 16.33 12.71 20.30
CA THR A 243 15.96 14.10 20.58
C THR A 243 14.58 14.44 20.03
N VAL A 244 14.27 14.04 18.79
CA VAL A 244 12.96 14.29 18.16
C VAL A 244 11.86 13.53 18.92
N ASN A 245 12.10 12.29 19.32
CA ASN A 245 11.13 11.52 20.10
C ASN A 245 10.82 12.19 21.43
N ALA A 246 11.86 12.56 22.21
CA ALA A 246 11.67 13.25 23.47
C ALA A 246 10.88 14.57 23.30
N LEU A 247 11.12 15.28 22.18
CA LEU A 247 10.36 16.48 21.85
C LEU A 247 8.89 16.16 21.54
N VAL A 248 8.61 15.15 20.72
CA VAL A 248 7.24 14.78 20.33
C VAL A 248 6.43 14.28 21.53
N GLU A 249 7.01 13.43 22.39
CA GLU A 249 6.34 12.97 23.62
C GLU A 249 6.02 14.15 24.54
N ASN A 250 6.97 15.07 24.71
CA ASN A 250 6.77 16.26 25.54
C ASN A 250 5.74 17.23 24.93
N LEU A 251 5.71 17.41 23.61
CA LEU A 251 4.75 18.30 22.96
C LEU A 251 3.34 17.71 22.92
N SER A 252 3.22 16.42 22.61
CA SER A 252 1.93 15.75 22.46
C SER A 252 1.29 15.38 23.80
N GLN A 253 2.07 15.31 24.89
CA GLN A 253 1.65 14.78 26.19
C GLN A 253 1.13 13.34 26.10
N VAL A 254 1.41 12.65 25.01
CA VAL A 254 1.06 11.27 24.72
C VAL A 254 2.39 10.54 24.51
N PRO A 255 2.64 9.42 25.21
CA PRO A 255 3.78 8.57 24.86
C PRO A 255 3.69 8.24 23.37
N LEU A 256 4.80 8.21 22.64
CA LEU A 256 4.81 7.61 21.32
C LEU A 256 4.51 6.11 21.51
N ALA A 257 3.23 5.74 21.47
CA ALA A 257 2.74 4.50 22.06
C ALA A 257 2.67 3.33 21.06
N GLU A 258 2.91 2.14 21.62
CA GLU A 258 2.67 0.77 21.14
C GLU A 258 3.40 0.23 19.91
N SER A 259 3.85 1.05 18.95
CA SER A 259 4.60 0.56 17.79
C SER A 259 5.77 1.48 17.41
N PRO A 260 6.95 0.91 17.08
CA PRO A 260 8.13 1.71 16.78
C PRO A 260 7.99 2.49 15.46
N LEU A 261 8.38 3.76 15.46
CA LEU A 261 8.43 4.59 14.25
C LEU A 261 9.64 4.18 13.40
N SER A 262 9.41 3.77 12.15
CA SER A 262 10.51 3.44 11.22
C SER A 262 10.96 4.65 10.42
N VAL A 263 12.26 4.94 10.44
CA VAL A 263 12.89 5.96 9.59
C VAL A 263 13.80 5.26 8.59
N VAL A 264 13.56 5.50 7.30
CA VAL A 264 14.25 4.83 6.22
C VAL A 264 15.06 5.83 5.41
N ALA A 265 16.37 5.62 5.32
CA ALA A 265 17.25 6.43 4.46
C ALA A 265 17.26 5.87 3.03
N LEU A 266 16.57 6.52 2.11
CA LEU A 266 16.57 6.14 0.69
C LEU A 266 17.72 6.84 -0.05
N PRO A 267 18.57 6.12 -0.82
CA PRO A 267 19.53 6.74 -1.72
C PRO A 267 18.83 7.64 -2.73
N GLY A 268 19.47 8.79 -3.04
CA GLY A 268 18.97 9.73 -4.04
C GLY A 268 18.84 9.08 -5.42
N ARG A 269 17.86 9.57 -6.20
CA ARG A 269 17.63 9.14 -7.59
C ARG A 269 18.86 9.49 -8.43
N HIS A 270 19.70 8.52 -8.77
CA HIS A 270 20.58 8.68 -9.92
C HIS A 270 19.70 8.54 -11.17
N VAL A 271 19.28 9.68 -11.71
CA VAL A 271 18.76 9.75 -13.07
C VAL A 271 19.97 9.53 -13.99
N THR A 272 20.19 8.30 -14.44
CA THR A 272 20.96 8.07 -15.67
C THR A 272 20.03 8.22 -16.86
#